data_AF-A0A3M7H0H6-F1
#
_entry.id   AF-A0A3M7H0H6-F1
#
_cell.length_a   1.000
_cell.length_b   1.000
_cell.length_c   1.000
_cell.angle_alpha   90.00
_cell.angle_beta   90.00
_cell.angle_gamma   90.00
#
_symmetry.space_group_name_H-M   'P 1'
#
loop_
_entity.id
_entity.type
_entity.pdbx_description
1 polymer ?
#
loop_
_entity_poly.entity_id
_entity_poly.type
_entity_poly.pdbx_seq_one_letter_code
_entity_poly.pdbx_strand_id
1 'polypeptide(L)'
;MFSTDEGSGCRTRRFNQHSAVSKSSNYKFLFAALILLLLFSYHYASFLENSNTAHDMFSKFLATTGLAAGLAHATCTHPPALRMNQVQVVGTHNSYHREISLKERVAFEQIMPSPENLYYSHASLGDQLSHQAVRSLEIDLHSDTKGGLYSDPLIWRLSNLTNATAPFYDPEFFKPGLKVFHVTDADMNAVCHTFVECLQQLKHWSDDNPTHVPILIDLELKCDAPYCAFGGLCAEEAVNWTLPRVLEVDREIRSIMPASKLVTPDDVRQANMTLEQSVLQHGWPKLDDVRGRFMFFFDNDPDNDSACTAIRSIYRSNGHESLQDRVVFTNSVEGDSDAAFIKYNNPTKGGSAEIQRLVKKGYIVRTRADTPITTVLEKDLSMYNASWPSGAQIVSTDWPAYGMSARYDWDYVVKIGDRRVARCNPVNAPEGCDDSQLEPL
;
A
#
# COMPACT_ATOMS: atom_id res chain seq x y z
N MET A 1 47.66 35.86 -4.87
CA MET A 1 47.17 36.93 -5.77
C MET A 1 46.01 36.33 -6.56
N PHE A 2 44.77 36.73 -6.22
CA PHE A 2 43.44 36.55 -6.85
C PHE A 2 43.02 35.11 -7.30
N SER A 3 42.03 34.45 -6.70
CA SER A 3 40.55 34.70 -6.69
C SER A 3 39.89 34.62 -8.08
N THR A 4 38.99 33.66 -8.30
CA THR A 4 37.53 33.93 -8.37
C THR A 4 36.69 32.64 -8.43
N ASP A 5 35.54 32.75 -7.79
CA ASP A 5 34.40 31.84 -7.62
C ASP A 5 33.36 32.03 -8.74
N GLU A 6 32.26 31.26 -8.65
CA GLU A 6 30.95 31.37 -9.32
C GLU A 6 30.73 30.62 -10.67
N GLY A 7 29.62 29.92 -10.90
CA GLY A 7 28.41 29.77 -10.09
C GLY A 7 27.41 28.77 -10.69
N SER A 8 26.68 28.08 -9.80
CA SER A 8 25.51 27.26 -10.10
C SER A 8 24.25 28.12 -10.14
N GLY A 9 23.76 28.44 -11.34
CA GLY A 9 22.55 29.23 -11.55
C GLY A 9 21.27 28.39 -11.47
N CYS A 10 20.42 28.67 -10.48
CA CYS A 10 19.03 28.23 -10.42
C CYS A 10 18.24 28.95 -11.52
N ARG A 11 17.67 28.20 -12.46
CA ARG A 11 16.99 28.72 -13.66
C ARG A 11 15.51 28.98 -13.34
N THR A 12 15.11 30.24 -13.22
CA THR A 12 13.70 30.64 -13.09
C THR A 12 12.97 30.51 -14.44
N ARG A 13 11.99 29.59 -14.53
CA ARG A 13 10.96 29.62 -15.59
C ARG A 13 9.71 30.32 -15.05
N ARG A 14 9.26 31.35 -15.77
CA ARG A 14 7.98 32.05 -15.55
C ARG A 14 6.81 31.06 -15.62
N PHE A 15 6.01 31.02 -14.56
CA PHE A 15 4.67 30.44 -14.58
C PHE A 15 3.63 31.56 -14.56
N ASN A 16 2.65 31.46 -15.47
CA ASN A 16 1.45 32.29 -15.50
C ASN A 16 0.59 32.01 -14.26
N GLN A 17 0.19 33.09 -13.60
CA GLN A 17 -0.71 33.07 -12.45
C GLN A 17 -2.16 32.81 -12.90
N HIS A 18 -2.78 31.78 -12.34
CA HIS A 18 -4.19 31.84 -11.94
C HIS A 18 -4.32 31.30 -10.52
N SER A 19 -4.96 32.09 -9.68
CA SER A 19 -4.87 32.11 -8.22
C SER A 19 -5.94 31.26 -7.54
N ALA A 20 -5.53 30.43 -6.58
CA ALA A 20 -6.35 30.04 -5.43
C ALA A 20 -5.52 30.32 -4.16
N VAL A 21 -5.82 31.43 -3.48
CA VAL A 21 -5.06 31.90 -2.31
C VAL A 21 -5.62 31.24 -1.05
N SER A 22 -4.78 30.44 -0.38
CA SER A 22 -5.06 29.88 0.94
C SER A 22 -4.98 30.94 2.03
N LYS A 23 -5.99 30.99 2.91
CA LYS A 23 -6.12 31.95 4.03
C LYS A 23 -4.96 31.88 5.05
N SER A 24 -4.19 30.79 5.12
CA SER A 24 -3.04 30.68 6.05
C SER A 24 -1.82 31.50 5.62
N SER A 25 -1.72 31.85 4.33
CA SER A 25 -0.64 32.69 3.80
C SER A 25 -0.74 34.14 4.29
N ASN A 26 -1.97 34.65 4.52
CA ASN A 26 -2.17 36.05 4.91
C ASN A 26 -1.61 36.36 6.30
N TYR A 27 -1.66 35.43 7.25
CA TYR A 27 -1.13 35.65 8.59
C TYR A 27 0.39 35.71 8.63
N LYS A 28 1.08 34.90 7.81
CA LYS A 28 2.55 34.94 7.71
C LYS A 28 3.04 36.24 7.05
N PHE A 29 2.33 36.71 6.01
CA PHE A 29 2.60 38.01 5.39
C PHE A 29 2.31 39.18 6.34
N LEU A 30 1.20 39.13 7.08
CA LEU A 30 0.86 40.15 8.09
C LEU A 30 1.91 40.20 9.21
N PHE A 31 2.40 39.05 9.67
CA PHE A 31 3.41 38.97 10.72
C PHE A 31 4.76 39.50 10.26
N ALA A 32 5.20 39.14 9.04
CA ALA A 32 6.42 39.67 8.43
C ALA A 32 6.33 41.19 8.19
N ALA A 33 5.18 41.69 7.73
CA ALA A 33 4.92 43.12 7.55
C ALA A 33 4.93 43.87 8.88
N LEU A 34 4.37 43.27 9.95
CA LEU A 34 4.37 43.85 11.30
C LEU A 34 5.79 43.95 11.87
N ILE A 35 6.62 42.92 11.67
CA ILE A 35 8.04 42.93 12.08
C ILE A 35 8.81 44.01 11.31
N LEU A 36 8.60 44.13 10.00
CA LEU A 36 9.21 45.18 9.18
C LEU A 36 8.78 46.58 9.65
N LEU A 37 7.51 46.79 9.95
CA LEU A 37 6.98 48.06 10.48
C LEU A 37 7.56 48.39 11.86
N LEU A 38 7.71 47.40 12.74
CA LEU A 38 8.32 47.57 14.06
C LEU A 38 9.81 47.90 13.97
N LEU A 39 10.54 47.25 13.06
CA LEU A 39 11.94 47.56 12.79
C LEU A 39 12.11 48.98 12.21
N PHE A 40 11.21 49.38 11.31
CA PHE A 40 11.23 50.72 10.70
C PHE A 40 10.91 51.82 11.71
N SER A 41 9.94 51.59 12.60
CA SER A 41 9.56 52.53 13.66
C SER A 41 10.62 52.65 14.75
N TYR A 42 11.30 51.54 15.11
CA TYR A 42 12.48 51.58 15.98
C TYR A 42 13.63 52.40 15.36
N HIS A 43 13.86 52.24 14.04
CA HIS A 43 14.86 53.03 13.32
C HIS A 43 14.51 54.51 13.28
N TYR A 44 13.26 54.87 12.99
CA TYR A 44 12.81 56.27 12.96
C TYR A 44 12.97 56.95 14.32
N ALA A 45 12.66 56.23 15.41
CA ALA A 45 12.89 56.73 16.77
C ALA A 45 14.39 56.91 17.09
N SER A 46 15.24 55.96 16.69
CA SER A 46 16.69 56.05 16.89
C SER A 46 17.38 57.12 16.01
N PHE A 47 16.75 57.52 14.90
CA PHE A 47 17.25 58.58 14.01
C PHE A 47 17.05 59.99 14.59
N LEU A 48 16.11 60.14 15.52
CA LEU A 48 15.82 61.41 16.19
C LEU A 48 16.70 61.66 17.43
N GLU A 49 17.35 60.62 17.96
CA GLU A 49 18.34 60.73 19.03
C GLU A 49 19.77 60.85 18.46
N ASN A 50 20.19 62.09 18.23
CA ASN A 50 21.58 62.57 18.17
C ASN A 50 22.66 61.56 17.71
N SER A 51 22.92 61.48 16.39
CA SER A 51 24.15 60.86 15.86
C SER A 51 24.89 61.84 14.95
N ASN A 52 26.08 62.27 15.37
CA ASN A 52 26.83 63.36 14.74
C ASN A 52 27.96 62.91 13.79
N THR A 53 28.02 61.65 13.36
CA THR A 53 29.02 61.22 12.39
C THR A 53 28.53 60.12 11.46
N ALA A 54 28.86 60.24 10.16
CA ALA A 54 28.53 59.27 9.11
C ALA A 54 29.07 57.85 9.37
N HIS A 55 30.09 57.72 10.22
CA HIS A 55 30.69 56.44 10.61
C HIS A 55 29.77 55.60 11.52
N ASP A 56 28.97 56.24 12.39
CA ASP A 56 28.04 55.55 13.29
C ASP A 56 26.81 55.02 12.54
N MET A 57 26.37 55.74 11.51
CA MET A 57 25.31 55.30 10.60
C MET A 57 25.70 54.05 9.79
N PHE A 58 26.95 53.99 9.30
CA PHE A 58 27.41 52.89 8.46
C PHE A 58 27.56 51.58 9.25
N SER A 59 28.08 51.65 10.48
CA SER A 59 28.19 50.49 11.39
C SER A 59 26.83 49.95 11.83
N LYS A 60 25.86 50.83 12.13
CA LYS A 60 24.49 50.41 12.50
C LYS A 60 23.74 49.77 11.33
N PHE A 61 23.96 50.24 10.10
CA PHE A 61 23.35 49.66 8.88
C PHE A 61 23.95 48.28 8.51
N LEU A 62 25.24 48.08 8.73
CA LEU A 62 25.91 46.78 8.52
C LEU A 62 25.50 45.74 9.58
N ALA A 63 25.32 46.15 10.85
CA ALA A 63 24.88 45.25 11.91
C ALA A 63 23.43 44.77 11.72
N THR A 64 22.53 45.62 11.19
CA THR A 64 21.12 45.28 10.95
C THR A 64 20.91 44.48 9.66
N THR A 65 21.69 44.74 8.61
CA THR A 65 21.69 43.90 7.39
C THR A 65 22.29 42.50 7.64
N GLY A 66 23.29 42.38 8.51
CA GLY A 66 23.80 41.09 8.98
C GLY A 66 22.78 40.28 9.79
N LEU A 67 21.99 40.94 10.65
CA LEU A 67 20.93 40.28 11.42
C LEU A 67 19.72 39.87 10.55
N ALA A 68 19.36 40.69 9.56
CA ALA A 68 18.29 40.37 8.60
C ALA A 68 18.70 39.24 7.63
N ALA A 69 19.98 39.19 7.21
CA ALA A 69 20.53 38.09 6.41
C ALA A 69 20.68 36.78 7.21
N GLY A 70 20.99 36.88 8.51
CA GLY A 70 21.04 35.75 9.44
C GLY A 70 19.67 35.16 9.79
N LEU A 71 18.62 35.99 9.86
CA LEU A 71 17.23 35.55 10.08
C LEU A 71 16.57 35.00 8.80
N ALA A 72 17.01 35.43 7.60
CA ALA A 72 16.53 34.89 6.33
C ALA A 72 17.13 33.50 6.00
N HIS A 73 18.29 33.14 6.58
CA HIS A 73 18.87 31.79 6.46
C HIS A 73 18.22 30.76 7.42
N ALA A 74 17.34 31.18 8.33
CA ALA A 74 16.81 30.32 9.39
C ALA A 74 15.50 29.57 9.07
N THR A 75 14.94 29.66 7.85
CA THR A 75 13.71 28.93 7.51
C THR A 75 13.65 28.40 6.07
N CYS A 76 14.74 27.83 5.58
CA CYS A 76 14.62 26.74 4.61
C CYS A 76 14.58 25.40 5.36
N THR A 77 13.59 25.24 6.23
CA THR A 77 13.24 23.90 6.71
C THR A 77 12.61 23.18 5.52
N HIS A 78 13.42 22.40 4.80
CA HIS A 78 12.85 21.41 3.88
C HIS A 78 11.82 20.58 4.66
N PRO A 79 10.60 20.37 4.12
CA PRO A 79 9.65 19.50 4.78
C PRO A 79 10.32 18.14 5.07
N PRO A 80 10.00 17.50 6.22
CA PRO A 80 10.56 16.20 6.54
C PRO A 80 10.38 15.24 5.36
N ALA A 81 11.41 14.47 5.04
CA ALA A 81 11.34 13.49 3.96
C ALA A 81 10.14 12.55 4.19
N LEU A 82 9.30 12.40 3.18
CA LEU A 82 8.09 11.58 3.23
C LEU A 82 8.46 10.12 3.48
N ARG A 83 7.70 9.41 4.31
CA ARG A 83 7.87 7.98 4.61
C ARG A 83 6.82 7.15 3.88
N MET A 84 7.10 5.87 3.66
CA MET A 84 6.18 5.01 2.89
C MET A 84 4.79 4.87 3.52
N ASN A 85 4.68 4.86 4.86
CA ASN A 85 3.38 4.80 5.55
C ASN A 85 2.62 6.14 5.58
N GLN A 86 3.16 7.18 4.94
CA GLN A 86 2.53 8.50 4.80
C GLN A 86 1.92 8.71 3.40
N VAL A 87 1.82 7.63 2.63
CA VAL A 87 1.18 7.57 1.32
C VAL A 87 -0.07 6.69 1.42
N GLN A 88 -1.14 7.08 0.73
CA GLN A 88 -2.35 6.27 0.55
C GLN A 88 -2.48 5.87 -0.92
N VAL A 89 -2.81 4.59 -1.15
CA VAL A 89 -2.95 3.97 -2.47
C VAL A 89 -4.27 3.19 -2.56
N VAL A 90 -4.70 2.92 -3.80
CA VAL A 90 -5.76 1.93 -4.06
C VAL A 90 -5.12 0.55 -4.18
N GLY A 91 -5.81 -0.45 -3.61
CA GLY A 91 -5.50 -1.86 -3.82
C GLY A 91 -6.67 -2.61 -4.44
N THR A 92 -6.39 -3.75 -5.04
CA THR A 92 -7.38 -4.69 -5.56
C THR A 92 -7.50 -5.91 -4.67
N HIS A 93 -8.73 -6.28 -4.31
CA HIS A 93 -9.05 -7.52 -3.61
C HIS A 93 -9.08 -8.69 -4.60
N ASN A 94 -8.51 -9.84 -4.22
CA ASN A 94 -8.30 -11.00 -5.08
C ASN A 94 -7.70 -10.65 -6.45
N SER A 95 -6.57 -9.93 -6.50
CA SER A 95 -6.04 -9.32 -7.73
C SER A 95 -5.76 -10.30 -8.86
N TYR A 96 -5.58 -11.57 -8.56
CA TYR A 96 -5.37 -12.62 -9.55
C TYR A 96 -6.68 -13.10 -10.22
N HIS A 97 -7.84 -12.82 -9.63
CA HIS A 97 -9.10 -13.51 -9.92
C HIS A 97 -9.62 -13.27 -11.34
N ARG A 98 -10.08 -14.37 -11.97
CA ARG A 98 -10.86 -14.39 -13.20
C ARG A 98 -12.20 -15.06 -12.91
N GLU A 99 -13.28 -14.43 -13.37
CA GLU A 99 -14.62 -15.02 -13.30
C GLU A 99 -14.61 -16.39 -13.98
N ILE A 100 -15.37 -17.32 -13.40
CA ILE A 100 -15.57 -18.65 -13.98
C ILE A 100 -16.08 -18.57 -15.42
N SER A 101 -15.71 -19.57 -16.24
CA SER A 101 -16.12 -19.62 -17.64
C SER A 101 -17.61 -19.95 -17.77
N LEU A 102 -18.19 -19.64 -18.94
CA LEU A 102 -19.59 -19.99 -19.22
C LEU A 102 -19.88 -21.50 -19.12
N LYS A 103 -18.87 -22.35 -19.35
CA LYS A 103 -19.02 -23.81 -19.21
C LYS A 103 -19.02 -24.25 -17.74
N GLU A 104 -18.33 -23.52 -16.88
CA GLU A 104 -18.31 -23.75 -15.43
C GLU A 104 -19.58 -23.24 -14.76
N ARG A 105 -20.20 -22.20 -15.32
CA ARG A 105 -21.30 -21.44 -14.72
C ARG A 105 -22.40 -22.28 -14.06
N VAL A 106 -22.92 -23.28 -14.76
CA VAL A 106 -24.03 -24.10 -14.26
C VAL A 106 -23.62 -24.90 -13.03
N ALA A 107 -22.44 -25.52 -13.06
CA ALA A 107 -21.93 -26.28 -11.91
C ALA A 107 -21.54 -25.33 -10.77
N PHE A 108 -20.94 -24.20 -11.09
CA PHE A 108 -20.53 -23.18 -10.12
C PHE A 108 -21.72 -22.66 -9.31
N GLU A 109 -22.81 -22.26 -9.98
CA GLU A 109 -24.03 -21.76 -9.31
C GLU A 109 -24.72 -22.81 -8.43
N GLN A 110 -24.42 -24.10 -8.60
CA GLN A 110 -24.94 -25.18 -7.76
C GLN A 110 -24.11 -25.41 -6.50
N ILE A 111 -22.80 -25.17 -6.55
CA ILE A 111 -21.88 -25.52 -5.46
C ILE A 111 -21.40 -24.30 -4.66
N MET A 112 -21.40 -23.11 -5.27
CA MET A 112 -20.88 -21.89 -4.66
C MET A 112 -22.01 -21.13 -3.94
N PRO A 113 -21.87 -20.84 -2.64
CA PRO A 113 -22.76 -19.92 -1.95
C PRO A 113 -22.57 -18.49 -2.48
N SER A 114 -23.68 -17.79 -2.77
CA SER A 114 -23.67 -16.40 -3.28
C SER A 114 -22.70 -16.19 -4.45
N PRO A 115 -22.85 -16.95 -5.55
CA PRO A 115 -21.92 -16.92 -6.67
C PRO A 115 -21.84 -15.53 -7.31
N GLU A 116 -22.87 -14.68 -7.15
CA GLU A 116 -22.89 -13.28 -7.56
C GLU A 116 -21.71 -12.43 -7.04
N ASN A 117 -21.12 -12.81 -5.91
CA ASN A 117 -19.94 -12.13 -5.37
C ASN A 117 -18.70 -12.32 -6.24
N LEU A 118 -18.65 -13.38 -7.05
CA LEU A 118 -17.47 -13.80 -7.81
C LEU A 118 -17.63 -13.52 -9.31
N TYR A 119 -18.62 -12.71 -9.67
CA TYR A 119 -18.89 -12.32 -11.05
C TYR A 119 -18.14 -11.05 -11.46
N TYR A 120 -16.82 -11.10 -11.34
CA TYR A 120 -15.91 -10.05 -11.76
C TYR A 120 -14.57 -10.64 -12.20
N SER A 121 -13.79 -9.87 -12.95
CA SER A 121 -12.45 -10.29 -13.39
C SER A 121 -11.51 -9.12 -13.33
N HIS A 122 -10.31 -9.34 -12.81
CA HIS A 122 -9.25 -8.34 -12.88
C HIS A 122 -8.48 -8.42 -14.19
N ALA A 123 -7.80 -7.33 -14.56
CA ALA A 123 -6.82 -7.35 -15.65
C ALA A 123 -5.57 -8.16 -15.24
N SER A 124 -4.58 -8.34 -16.13
CA SER A 124 -3.30 -8.93 -15.71
C SER A 124 -2.66 -8.09 -14.59
N LEU A 125 -1.81 -8.66 -13.75
CA LEU A 125 -1.22 -7.91 -12.63
C LEU A 125 -0.48 -6.65 -13.12
N GLY A 126 0.23 -6.73 -14.24
CA GLY A 126 0.90 -5.58 -14.86
C GLY A 126 -0.08 -4.52 -15.40
N ASP A 127 -1.22 -4.93 -15.96
CA ASP A 127 -2.26 -4.00 -16.44
C ASP A 127 -2.97 -3.31 -15.28
N GLN A 128 -3.18 -3.99 -14.14
CA GLN A 128 -3.71 -3.36 -12.94
C GLN A 128 -2.79 -2.21 -12.49
N LEU A 129 -1.48 -2.47 -12.44
CA LEU A 129 -0.47 -1.46 -12.09
C LEU A 129 -0.38 -0.32 -13.12
N SER A 130 -0.45 -0.64 -14.42
CA SER A 130 -0.24 0.33 -15.51
C SER A 130 -1.47 1.15 -15.87
N HIS A 131 -2.66 0.56 -15.75
CA HIS A 131 -3.89 1.09 -16.35
C HIS A 131 -5.02 1.28 -15.36
N GLN A 132 -4.96 0.60 -14.21
CA GLN A 132 -5.97 0.74 -13.14
C GLN A 132 -5.45 1.53 -11.93
N ALA A 133 -4.23 2.06 -12.04
CA ALA A 133 -3.64 3.00 -11.07
C ALA A 133 -3.52 2.45 -9.63
N VAL A 134 -3.46 1.13 -9.45
CA VAL A 134 -3.35 0.50 -8.12
C VAL A 134 -1.88 0.30 -7.74
N ARG A 135 -1.58 0.34 -6.44
CA ARG A 135 -0.25 0.08 -5.87
C ARG A 135 -0.31 -0.86 -4.66
N SER A 136 -1.40 -1.60 -4.55
CA SER A 136 -1.52 -2.76 -3.69
C SER A 136 -2.30 -3.86 -4.41
N LEU A 137 -1.89 -5.10 -4.22
CA LEU A 137 -2.48 -6.27 -4.87
C LEU A 137 -2.62 -7.38 -3.82
N GLU A 138 -3.56 -8.29 -4.03
CA GLU A 138 -3.90 -9.39 -3.13
C GLU A 138 -3.81 -10.73 -3.87
N ILE A 139 -3.11 -11.69 -3.27
CA ILE A 139 -2.83 -13.00 -3.83
C ILE A 139 -3.14 -14.09 -2.81
N ASP A 140 -4.04 -14.99 -3.18
CA ASP A 140 -4.39 -16.15 -2.38
C ASP A 140 -3.43 -17.29 -2.68
N LEU A 141 -2.92 -17.93 -1.64
CA LEU A 141 -1.89 -18.94 -1.74
C LEU A 141 -2.38 -20.27 -1.17
N HIS A 142 -2.19 -21.32 -1.96
CA HIS A 142 -2.46 -22.71 -1.58
C HIS A 142 -1.16 -23.52 -1.59
N SER A 143 -0.92 -24.30 -0.53
CA SER A 143 0.27 -25.18 -0.43
C SER A 143 0.13 -26.41 -1.33
N ASP A 144 1.17 -26.68 -2.13
CA ASP A 144 1.29 -27.94 -2.87
C ASP A 144 2.75 -28.44 -2.89
N THR A 145 3.17 -29.10 -1.82
CA THR A 145 4.55 -29.53 -1.58
C THR A 145 5.03 -30.65 -2.49
N LYS A 146 4.10 -31.37 -3.15
CA LYS A 146 4.42 -32.48 -4.06
C LYS A 146 4.09 -32.17 -5.52
N GLY A 147 3.24 -31.18 -5.76
CA GLY A 147 2.66 -30.90 -7.07
C GLY A 147 1.44 -31.78 -7.36
N GLY A 148 0.54 -31.24 -8.18
CA GLY A 148 -0.64 -31.93 -8.71
C GLY A 148 -1.82 -31.98 -7.73
N LEU A 149 -1.74 -31.31 -6.57
CA LEU A 149 -2.81 -31.38 -5.58
C LEU A 149 -4.11 -30.76 -6.10
N TYR A 150 -3.99 -29.73 -6.93
CA TYR A 150 -5.09 -28.93 -7.45
C TYR A 150 -5.30 -29.07 -8.96
N SER A 151 -4.71 -30.09 -9.59
CA SER A 151 -4.69 -30.24 -11.06
C SER A 151 -5.96 -30.84 -11.68
N ASP A 152 -6.87 -31.39 -10.86
CA ASP A 152 -8.15 -31.97 -11.31
C ASP A 152 -9.32 -31.49 -10.42
N PRO A 153 -9.62 -30.18 -10.43
CA PRO A 153 -10.61 -29.59 -9.54
C PRO A 153 -12.03 -30.10 -9.84
N LEU A 154 -12.84 -30.22 -8.79
CA LEU A 154 -14.22 -30.74 -8.89
C LEU A 154 -15.07 -29.98 -9.92
N ILE A 155 -14.98 -28.64 -9.95
CA ILE A 155 -15.75 -27.81 -10.89
C ILE A 155 -15.54 -28.23 -12.35
N TRP A 156 -14.32 -28.64 -12.72
CA TRP A 156 -14.04 -29.11 -14.08
C TRP A 156 -14.66 -30.46 -14.37
N ARG A 157 -14.64 -31.39 -13.41
CA ARG A 157 -15.31 -32.68 -13.52
C ARG A 157 -16.83 -32.51 -13.64
N LEU A 158 -17.43 -31.66 -12.83
CA LEU A 158 -18.87 -31.36 -12.86
C LEU A 158 -19.30 -30.69 -14.17
N SER A 159 -18.43 -29.87 -14.75
CA SER A 159 -18.65 -29.22 -16.05
C SER A 159 -18.21 -30.04 -17.26
N ASN A 160 -17.80 -31.30 -17.06
CA ASN A 160 -17.32 -32.20 -18.11
C ASN A 160 -16.21 -31.56 -18.97
N LEU A 161 -15.28 -30.87 -18.32
CA LEU A 161 -14.14 -30.23 -18.98
C LEU A 161 -12.98 -31.21 -19.11
N THR A 162 -12.25 -31.06 -20.20
CA THR A 162 -10.97 -31.72 -20.47
C THR A 162 -9.84 -30.69 -20.45
N ASN A 163 -8.58 -31.12 -20.45
CA ASN A 163 -7.44 -30.19 -20.59
C ASN A 163 -7.53 -29.30 -21.84
N ALA A 164 -8.22 -29.74 -22.90
CA ALA A 164 -8.41 -28.96 -24.13
C ALA A 164 -9.53 -27.91 -24.02
N THR A 165 -10.37 -28.00 -22.98
CA THR A 165 -11.57 -27.14 -22.82
C THR A 165 -11.65 -26.44 -21.48
N ALA A 166 -10.75 -26.75 -20.54
CA ALA A 166 -10.62 -26.06 -19.27
C ALA A 166 -10.21 -24.60 -19.51
N PRO A 167 -10.59 -23.67 -18.61
CA PRO A 167 -10.27 -22.24 -18.75
C PRO A 167 -8.77 -21.97 -18.81
N PHE A 168 -7.98 -22.85 -18.17
CA PHE A 168 -6.54 -22.88 -18.28
C PHE A 168 -6.04 -24.34 -18.22
N TYR A 169 -4.84 -24.54 -18.75
CA TYR A 169 -4.04 -25.74 -18.50
C TYR A 169 -2.61 -25.27 -18.24
N ASP A 170 -2.15 -25.49 -17.02
CA ASP A 170 -0.80 -25.12 -16.60
C ASP A 170 -0.02 -26.36 -16.16
N PRO A 171 0.99 -26.82 -16.92
CA PRO A 171 1.88 -27.90 -16.50
C PRO A 171 2.58 -27.65 -15.15
N GLU A 172 2.77 -26.39 -14.74
CA GLU A 172 3.39 -26.05 -13.47
C GLU A 172 2.49 -26.42 -12.26
N PHE A 173 1.19 -26.68 -12.47
CA PHE A 173 0.31 -27.22 -11.43
C PHE A 173 0.74 -28.59 -10.94
N PHE A 174 1.42 -29.36 -11.78
CA PHE A 174 1.91 -30.70 -11.44
C PHE A 174 3.25 -30.67 -10.70
N LYS A 175 3.86 -29.50 -10.49
CA LYS A 175 5.14 -29.35 -9.80
C LYS A 175 4.93 -28.84 -8.36
N PRO A 176 5.86 -29.16 -7.44
CA PRO A 176 5.87 -28.55 -6.11
C PRO A 176 5.89 -27.02 -6.15
N GLY A 177 5.22 -26.38 -5.20
CA GLY A 177 5.23 -24.93 -4.99
C GLY A 177 3.83 -24.36 -4.78
N LEU A 178 3.75 -23.10 -4.38
CA LEU A 178 2.49 -22.43 -4.04
C LEU A 178 1.61 -22.20 -5.28
N LYS A 179 0.31 -22.49 -5.17
CA LYS A 179 -0.70 -22.26 -6.20
C LYS A 179 -1.56 -21.05 -5.88
N VAL A 180 -2.13 -20.45 -6.92
CA VAL A 180 -2.92 -19.21 -6.84
C VAL A 180 -4.29 -19.43 -7.48
N PHE A 181 -5.32 -19.34 -6.63
CA PHE A 181 -6.74 -19.35 -6.97
C PHE A 181 -7.55 -19.01 -5.71
N HIS A 182 -8.87 -18.86 -5.82
CA HIS A 182 -9.69 -18.29 -4.75
C HIS A 182 -10.37 -19.33 -3.85
N VAL A 183 -10.99 -20.37 -4.44
CA VAL A 183 -11.65 -21.44 -3.68
C VAL A 183 -11.30 -22.79 -4.27
N THR A 184 -10.76 -23.67 -3.44
CA THR A 184 -10.44 -25.05 -3.81
C THR A 184 -11.65 -25.70 -4.44
N ASP A 185 -11.44 -26.34 -5.59
CA ASP A 185 -12.44 -27.10 -6.36
C ASP A 185 -13.58 -26.32 -7.00
N ALA A 186 -13.74 -25.01 -6.75
CA ALA A 186 -14.88 -24.25 -7.26
C ALA A 186 -14.51 -22.97 -8.02
N ASP A 187 -13.48 -22.26 -7.60
CA ASP A 187 -13.11 -20.96 -8.16
C ASP A 187 -11.61 -20.90 -8.43
N MET A 188 -11.22 -21.57 -9.52
CA MET A 188 -9.83 -21.91 -9.85
C MET A 188 -9.17 -20.91 -10.80
N ASN A 189 -9.95 -20.00 -11.39
CA ASN A 189 -9.50 -19.20 -12.54
C ASN A 189 -8.74 -17.96 -12.08
N ALA A 190 -7.57 -17.74 -12.68
CA ALA A 190 -6.66 -16.65 -12.31
C ALA A 190 -5.90 -16.11 -13.53
N VAL A 191 -5.22 -14.97 -13.37
CA VAL A 191 -4.32 -14.38 -14.38
C VAL A 191 -2.89 -14.93 -14.33
N CYS A 192 -2.55 -15.60 -13.23
CA CYS A 192 -1.33 -16.37 -12.97
C CYS A 192 -1.74 -17.44 -11.96
N HIS A 193 -1.19 -18.64 -12.08
CA HIS A 193 -1.70 -19.78 -11.32
C HIS A 193 -0.68 -20.39 -10.35
N THR A 194 0.60 -19.98 -10.43
CA THR A 194 1.61 -20.25 -9.40
C THR A 194 2.12 -18.95 -8.80
N PHE A 195 2.53 -18.96 -7.53
CA PHE A 195 3.01 -17.73 -6.90
C PHE A 195 4.31 -17.23 -7.54
N VAL A 196 5.21 -18.14 -7.92
CA VAL A 196 6.39 -17.82 -8.72
C VAL A 196 6.05 -17.09 -10.02
N GLU A 197 5.04 -17.55 -10.76
CA GLU A 197 4.59 -16.88 -11.98
C GLU A 197 4.07 -15.46 -11.67
N CYS A 198 3.22 -15.31 -10.65
CA CYS A 198 2.73 -13.99 -10.24
C CYS A 198 3.88 -13.05 -9.87
N LEU A 199 4.86 -13.53 -9.09
CA LEU A 199 6.05 -12.76 -8.71
C LEU A 199 6.90 -12.36 -9.93
N GLN A 200 7.02 -13.24 -10.94
CA GLN A 200 7.75 -12.93 -12.17
C GLN A 200 7.07 -11.82 -12.97
N GLN A 201 5.73 -11.86 -13.09
CA GLN A 201 4.97 -10.79 -13.74
C GLN A 201 5.17 -9.44 -13.03
N LEU A 202 5.07 -9.43 -11.69
CA LEU A 202 5.27 -8.23 -10.88
C LEU A 202 6.70 -7.68 -10.99
N LYS A 203 7.69 -8.57 -10.91
CA LYS A 203 9.10 -8.18 -11.02
C LYS A 203 9.40 -7.58 -12.38
N HIS A 204 8.92 -8.22 -13.46
CA HIS A 204 9.12 -7.72 -14.82
C HIS A 204 8.57 -6.29 -14.95
N TRP A 205 7.33 -6.06 -14.52
CA TRP A 205 6.74 -4.73 -14.54
C TRP A 205 7.55 -3.72 -13.70
N SER A 206 8.00 -4.11 -12.51
CA SER A 206 8.79 -3.23 -11.63
C SER A 206 10.17 -2.89 -12.18
N ASP A 207 10.81 -3.81 -12.91
CA ASP A 207 12.09 -3.56 -13.56
C ASP A 207 11.96 -2.52 -14.69
N ASP A 208 10.82 -2.50 -15.38
CA ASP A 208 10.49 -1.49 -16.40
C ASP A 208 10.00 -0.16 -15.79
N ASN A 209 9.61 -0.16 -14.51
CA ASN A 209 9.06 1.01 -13.78
C ASN A 209 9.82 1.30 -12.47
N PRO A 210 11.15 1.47 -12.48
CA PRO A 210 11.98 1.38 -11.26
C PRO A 210 11.72 2.47 -10.20
N THR A 211 10.97 3.51 -10.52
CA THR A 211 10.68 4.64 -9.63
C THR A 211 9.29 4.60 -8.99
N HIS A 212 8.53 3.51 -9.21
CA HIS A 212 7.18 3.37 -8.65
C HIS A 212 7.20 3.51 -7.12
N VAL A 213 6.13 4.03 -6.52
CA VAL A 213 5.97 3.96 -5.05
C VAL A 213 5.94 2.49 -4.62
N PRO A 214 6.32 2.16 -3.36
CA PRO A 214 6.31 0.77 -2.90
C PRO A 214 4.98 0.09 -3.22
N ILE A 215 5.05 -1.13 -3.75
CA ILE A 215 3.86 -1.95 -3.99
C ILE A 215 3.64 -2.85 -2.78
N LEU A 216 2.45 -2.78 -2.19
CA LEU A 216 2.08 -3.54 -1.00
C LEU A 216 1.27 -4.78 -1.41
N ILE A 217 1.87 -5.96 -1.28
CA ILE A 217 1.28 -7.23 -1.69
C ILE A 217 0.69 -7.94 -0.46
N ASP A 218 -0.62 -8.08 -0.48
CA ASP A 218 -1.43 -8.85 0.45
C ASP A 218 -1.39 -10.33 0.07
N LEU A 219 -1.15 -11.21 1.03
CA LEU A 219 -1.05 -12.65 0.84
C LEU A 219 -2.01 -13.37 1.79
N GLU A 220 -3.08 -13.96 1.24
CA GLU A 220 -3.98 -14.80 2.04
C GLU A 220 -3.55 -16.27 1.93
N LEU A 221 -3.07 -16.86 3.03
CA LEU A 221 -2.81 -18.30 3.07
C LEU A 221 -4.14 -19.05 3.22
N LYS A 222 -4.61 -19.64 2.14
CA LYS A 222 -5.91 -20.30 2.09
C LYS A 222 -5.87 -21.65 2.79
N CYS A 223 -7.00 -21.99 3.39
CA CYS A 223 -7.16 -23.18 4.22
C CYS A 223 -8.57 -23.73 4.06
N ASP A 224 -8.84 -24.31 2.89
CA ASP A 224 -10.17 -24.71 2.50
C ASP A 224 -10.16 -26.01 1.68
N ALA A 225 -11.14 -26.87 1.99
CA ALA A 225 -11.48 -28.06 1.21
C ALA A 225 -13.00 -28.32 1.31
N PRO A 226 -13.84 -27.32 0.98
CA PRO A 226 -15.26 -27.33 1.35
C PRO A 226 -16.05 -28.44 0.65
N TYR A 227 -15.55 -28.96 -0.47
CA TYR A 227 -16.21 -29.97 -1.29
C TYR A 227 -15.70 -31.39 -1.08
N CYS A 228 -14.85 -31.63 -0.08
CA CYS A 228 -14.32 -32.96 0.24
C CYS A 228 -15.43 -34.03 0.36
N ALA A 229 -16.51 -33.73 1.09
CA ALA A 229 -17.64 -34.64 1.28
C ALA A 229 -18.42 -34.96 -0.02
N PHE A 230 -18.21 -34.16 -1.07
CA PHE A 230 -18.87 -34.28 -2.38
C PHE A 230 -17.92 -34.76 -3.48
N GLY A 231 -16.82 -35.42 -3.09
CA GLY A 231 -15.84 -35.98 -4.03
C GLY A 231 -14.84 -34.95 -4.57
N GLY A 232 -14.73 -33.78 -3.94
CA GLY A 232 -13.62 -32.84 -4.10
C GLY A 232 -12.36 -33.30 -3.37
N LEU A 233 -11.35 -32.43 -3.35
CA LEU A 233 -10.10 -32.57 -2.66
C LEU A 233 -10.32 -32.71 -1.14
N CYS A 234 -9.64 -33.68 -0.54
CA CYS A 234 -9.69 -33.98 0.90
C CYS A 234 -8.30 -34.03 1.55
N ALA A 235 -7.29 -33.45 0.91
CA ALA A 235 -5.92 -33.55 1.39
C ALA A 235 -5.71 -32.67 2.63
N GLU A 236 -5.04 -33.22 3.65
CA GLU A 236 -4.70 -32.49 4.87
C GLU A 236 -3.92 -31.20 4.57
N GLU A 237 -3.09 -31.21 3.53
CA GLU A 237 -2.32 -30.04 3.13
C GLU A 237 -3.17 -28.83 2.74
N ALA A 238 -4.33 -29.03 2.14
CA ALA A 238 -5.23 -27.94 1.75
C ALA A 238 -5.88 -27.24 2.96
N VAL A 239 -5.85 -27.88 4.14
CA VAL A 239 -6.50 -27.41 5.37
C VAL A 239 -5.55 -27.33 6.56
N ASN A 240 -4.23 -27.33 6.32
CA ASN A 240 -3.25 -27.28 7.41
C ASN A 240 -1.93 -26.63 6.98
N TRP A 241 -1.60 -25.50 7.62
CA TRP A 241 -0.31 -24.84 7.46
C TRP A 241 0.65 -25.21 8.58
N THR A 242 1.81 -25.74 8.20
CA THR A 242 2.93 -25.99 9.11
C THR A 242 3.98 -24.91 8.92
N LEU A 243 4.89 -24.72 9.89
CA LEU A 243 5.97 -23.73 9.75
C LEU A 243 6.76 -23.89 8.44
N PRO A 244 7.22 -25.09 8.02
CA PRO A 244 7.89 -25.23 6.73
C PRO A 244 7.07 -24.77 5.52
N ARG A 245 5.75 -24.99 5.52
CA ARG A 245 4.86 -24.52 4.45
C ARG A 245 4.73 -23.00 4.46
N VAL A 246 4.57 -22.38 5.64
CA VAL A 246 4.52 -20.91 5.73
C VAL A 246 5.85 -20.29 5.27
N LEU A 247 6.99 -20.89 5.62
CA LEU A 247 8.32 -20.43 5.18
C LEU A 247 8.59 -20.66 3.68
N GLU A 248 7.77 -21.47 3.01
CA GLU A 248 7.83 -21.61 1.56
C GLU A 248 7.48 -20.31 0.85
N VAL A 249 6.63 -19.47 1.46
CA VAL A 249 6.30 -18.13 0.97
C VAL A 249 7.56 -17.26 0.90
N ASP A 250 8.32 -17.19 2.00
CA ASP A 250 9.61 -16.47 2.05
C ASP A 250 10.60 -17.00 1.02
N ARG A 251 10.66 -18.34 0.86
CA ARG A 251 11.55 -19.00 -0.10
C ARG A 251 11.20 -18.61 -1.53
N GLU A 252 9.94 -18.69 -1.92
CA GLU A 252 9.49 -18.34 -3.28
C GLU A 252 9.67 -16.85 -3.57
N ILE A 253 9.34 -15.96 -2.62
CA ILE A 253 9.62 -14.51 -2.76
C ILE A 253 11.10 -14.29 -3.02
N ARG A 254 11.99 -14.82 -2.18
CA ARG A 254 13.46 -14.65 -2.34
C ARG A 254 14.02 -15.31 -3.60
N SER A 255 13.32 -16.30 -4.16
CA SER A 255 13.75 -16.95 -5.40
C SER A 255 13.59 -16.05 -6.63
N ILE A 256 12.65 -15.10 -6.58
CA ILE A 256 12.35 -14.17 -7.69
C ILE A 256 12.82 -12.75 -7.38
N MET A 257 12.52 -12.26 -6.19
CA MET A 257 12.79 -10.88 -5.76
C MET A 257 14.13 -10.80 -5.02
N PRO A 258 15.14 -10.11 -5.56
CA PRO A 258 16.37 -9.85 -4.81
C PRO A 258 16.09 -8.92 -3.62
N ALA A 259 16.96 -8.91 -2.61
CA ALA A 259 16.81 -8.07 -1.42
C ALA A 259 16.60 -6.57 -1.76
N SER A 260 17.22 -6.06 -2.82
CA SER A 260 17.06 -4.68 -3.29
C SER A 260 15.66 -4.34 -3.80
N LYS A 261 14.80 -5.33 -4.02
CA LYS A 261 13.39 -5.19 -4.43
C LYS A 261 12.41 -5.44 -3.28
N LEU A 262 12.87 -5.77 -2.08
CA LEU A 262 12.00 -6.14 -0.95
C LEU A 262 12.11 -5.10 0.15
N VAL A 263 11.00 -4.71 0.77
CA VAL A 263 10.98 -4.09 2.10
C VAL A 263 10.55 -5.17 3.08
N THR A 264 11.45 -5.57 3.98
CA THR A 264 11.22 -6.62 4.98
C THR A 264 11.05 -6.02 6.38
N PRO A 265 10.56 -6.80 7.37
CA PRO A 265 10.57 -6.39 8.77
C PRO A 265 11.91 -5.85 9.28
N ASP A 266 13.02 -6.46 8.85
CA ASP A 266 14.36 -6.05 9.28
C ASP A 266 14.83 -4.73 8.66
N ASP A 267 14.25 -4.29 7.54
CA ASP A 267 14.48 -2.92 7.01
C ASP A 267 13.85 -1.84 7.91
N VAL A 268 12.86 -2.21 8.72
CA VAL A 268 12.12 -1.29 9.61
C VAL A 268 12.66 -1.34 11.04
N ARG A 269 13.05 -2.54 11.50
CA ARG A 269 13.52 -2.77 12.87
C ARG A 269 14.79 -1.96 13.18
N GLN A 270 14.79 -1.37 14.37
CA GLN A 270 15.98 -0.77 14.97
C GLN A 270 16.68 -1.79 15.87
N ALA A 271 17.99 -1.63 16.03
CA ALA A 271 18.77 -2.48 16.91
C ALA A 271 18.23 -2.45 18.35
N ASN A 272 18.09 -3.61 18.98
CA ASN A 272 17.55 -3.80 20.35
C ASN A 272 16.10 -3.35 20.55
N MET A 273 15.32 -3.18 19.48
CA MET A 273 13.89 -2.87 19.55
C MET A 273 13.05 -3.98 18.91
N THR A 274 11.80 -4.09 19.35
CA THR A 274 10.79 -4.82 18.57
C THR A 274 10.43 -4.04 17.30
N LEU A 275 9.77 -4.70 16.36
CA LEU A 275 9.28 -4.10 15.13
C LEU A 275 8.28 -3.00 15.45
N GLU A 276 7.34 -3.27 16.36
CA GLU A 276 6.40 -2.27 16.83
C GLU A 276 7.09 -1.05 17.44
N GLN A 277 8.02 -1.25 18.37
CA GLN A 277 8.77 -0.13 18.97
C GLN A 277 9.48 0.71 17.90
N SER A 278 10.02 0.05 16.88
CA SER A 278 10.68 0.72 15.75
C SER A 278 9.68 1.57 14.95
N VAL A 279 8.51 1.02 14.63
CA VAL A 279 7.44 1.74 13.92
C VAL A 279 6.96 2.95 14.73
N LEU A 280 6.69 2.78 16.03
CA LEU A 280 6.12 3.84 16.87
C LEU A 280 7.12 4.96 17.20
N GLN A 281 8.42 4.65 17.32
CA GLN A 281 9.43 5.62 17.77
C GLN A 281 10.25 6.22 16.62
N HIS A 282 10.46 5.47 15.54
CA HIS A 282 11.34 5.86 14.43
C HIS A 282 10.61 5.96 13.08
N GLY A 283 9.41 5.39 12.98
CA GLY A 283 8.60 5.38 11.77
C GLY A 283 9.13 4.43 10.70
N TRP A 284 8.50 4.47 9.54
CA TRP A 284 8.83 3.62 8.39
C TRP A 284 9.96 4.21 7.53
N PRO A 285 10.65 3.41 6.70
CA PRO A 285 11.64 3.92 5.75
C PRO A 285 11.14 5.12 4.93
N LYS A 286 12.06 6.03 4.58
CA LYS A 286 11.74 7.17 3.71
C LYS A 286 11.28 6.64 2.36
N LEU A 287 10.27 7.25 1.78
CA LEU A 287 9.67 6.84 0.52
C LEU A 287 10.73 6.71 -0.58
N ASP A 288 11.61 7.69 -0.74
CA ASP A 288 12.64 7.70 -1.78
C ASP A 288 13.67 6.58 -1.62
N ASP A 289 13.88 6.06 -0.41
CA ASP A 289 14.79 4.94 -0.14
C ASP A 289 14.13 3.58 -0.48
N VAL A 290 12.80 3.55 -0.69
CA VAL A 290 12.05 2.33 -0.94
C VAL A 290 11.23 2.31 -2.23
N ARG A 291 11.34 3.34 -3.08
CA ARG A 291 10.78 3.30 -4.43
C ARG A 291 11.29 2.09 -5.21
N GLY A 292 10.45 1.53 -6.07
CA GLY A 292 10.79 0.36 -6.87
C GLY A 292 10.82 -0.97 -6.09
N ARG A 293 10.39 -0.98 -4.82
CA ARG A 293 10.38 -2.18 -3.96
C ARG A 293 8.95 -2.66 -3.66
N PHE A 294 8.88 -3.89 -3.15
CA PHE A 294 7.67 -4.58 -2.72
C PHE A 294 7.70 -4.84 -1.22
N MET A 295 6.58 -4.64 -0.55
CA MET A 295 6.35 -5.08 0.82
C MET A 295 5.28 -6.16 0.79
N PHE A 296 5.57 -7.33 1.38
CA PHE A 296 4.61 -8.44 1.46
C PHE A 296 4.04 -8.51 2.88
N PHE A 297 2.75 -8.79 3.01
CA PHE A 297 2.11 -9.02 4.30
C PHE A 297 1.04 -10.10 4.22
N PHE A 298 0.80 -10.83 5.30
CA PHE A 298 -0.27 -11.82 5.38
C PHE A 298 -1.62 -11.16 5.68
N ASP A 299 -2.68 -11.55 4.98
CA ASP A 299 -4.08 -11.13 5.29
C ASP A 299 -4.61 -11.85 6.54
N ASN A 300 -4.15 -13.10 6.76
CA ASN A 300 -4.71 -14.04 7.74
C ASN A 300 -4.93 -13.39 9.11
N ASP A 301 -6.15 -13.51 9.64
CA ASP A 301 -6.49 -12.92 10.93
C ASP A 301 -5.60 -13.46 12.06
N PRO A 302 -5.27 -12.64 13.07
CA PRO A 302 -4.34 -12.98 14.15
C PRO A 302 -4.94 -13.95 15.19
N ASP A 303 -5.78 -14.87 14.75
CA ASP A 303 -6.49 -15.85 15.56
C ASP A 303 -5.63 -17.12 15.74
N ASN A 304 -5.89 -17.91 16.78
CA ASN A 304 -5.12 -19.14 17.05
C ASN A 304 -6.02 -20.37 17.24
N ASP A 305 -7.26 -20.29 16.76
CA ASP A 305 -8.29 -21.30 16.99
C ASP A 305 -8.01 -22.62 16.25
N SER A 306 -7.17 -22.61 15.22
CA SER A 306 -6.81 -23.78 14.42
C SER A 306 -5.48 -23.59 13.72
N ALA A 307 -4.91 -24.65 13.13
CA ALA A 307 -3.75 -24.51 12.25
C ALA A 307 -4.02 -23.68 10.99
N CYS A 308 -5.30 -23.52 10.59
CA CYS A 308 -5.72 -22.62 9.51
C CYS A 308 -5.67 -21.14 9.91
N THR A 309 -5.80 -20.83 11.20
CA THR A 309 -5.86 -19.45 11.69
C THR A 309 -4.56 -19.04 12.39
N ALA A 310 -3.82 -19.99 12.96
CA ALA A 310 -2.57 -19.78 13.70
C ALA A 310 -1.35 -19.41 12.82
N ILE A 311 -1.55 -18.95 11.57
CA ILE A 311 -0.46 -18.56 10.65
C ILE A 311 0.50 -17.58 11.30
N ARG A 312 -0.04 -16.53 11.94
CA ARG A 312 0.76 -15.51 12.62
C ARG A 312 1.61 -16.10 13.75
N SER A 313 1.04 -16.92 14.63
CA SER A 313 1.80 -17.48 15.76
C SER A 313 2.85 -18.50 15.32
N ILE A 314 2.52 -19.32 14.32
CA ILE A 314 3.47 -20.24 13.68
C ILE A 314 4.65 -19.45 13.12
N TYR A 315 4.39 -18.39 12.36
CA TYR A 315 5.41 -17.60 11.70
C TYR A 315 6.31 -16.82 12.67
N ARG A 316 5.78 -16.42 13.82
CA ARG A 316 6.50 -15.76 14.93
C ARG A 316 7.29 -16.70 15.83
N SER A 317 7.13 -18.01 15.69
CA SER A 317 7.79 -19.00 16.55
C SER A 317 9.31 -19.03 16.39
N ASN A 318 10.01 -19.66 17.36
CA ASN A 318 11.43 -19.95 17.32
C ASN A 318 12.38 -18.74 17.29
N GLY A 319 12.10 -17.69 18.08
CA GLY A 319 12.96 -16.50 18.16
C GLY A 319 12.66 -15.42 17.12
N HIS A 320 11.52 -15.55 16.43
CA HIS A 320 11.04 -14.64 15.40
C HIS A 320 9.83 -13.83 15.87
N GLU A 321 9.70 -13.58 17.18
CA GLU A 321 8.51 -12.96 17.80
C GLU A 321 8.23 -11.55 17.26
N SER A 322 9.27 -10.87 16.78
CA SER A 322 9.27 -9.55 16.17
C SER A 322 9.59 -9.59 14.67
N LEU A 323 9.39 -10.76 14.04
CA LEU A 323 9.66 -11.03 12.62
C LEU A 323 11.14 -10.86 12.21
N GLN A 324 12.06 -11.13 13.13
CA GLN A 324 13.49 -11.29 12.84
C GLN A 324 13.68 -12.18 11.61
N ASP A 325 14.53 -11.83 10.65
CA ASP A 325 14.91 -12.67 9.50
C ASP A 325 13.75 -13.13 8.58
N ARG A 326 12.53 -12.65 8.81
CA ARG A 326 11.33 -12.93 8.01
C ARG A 326 11.25 -12.00 6.80
N VAL A 327 10.55 -12.42 5.75
CA VAL A 327 10.31 -11.59 4.55
C VAL A 327 8.97 -10.86 4.65
N VAL A 328 7.93 -11.59 5.05
CA VAL A 328 6.54 -11.12 5.05
C VAL A 328 6.18 -10.51 6.41
N PHE A 329 5.42 -9.42 6.42
CA PHE A 329 4.81 -8.85 7.63
C PHE A 329 3.53 -9.60 8.01
N THR A 330 3.16 -9.64 9.28
CA THR A 330 1.91 -10.27 9.73
C THR A 330 0.77 -9.24 9.83
N ASN A 331 -0.47 -9.67 9.57
CA ASN A 331 -1.64 -8.96 10.09
C ASN A 331 -1.60 -9.04 11.63
N SER A 332 -1.26 -7.92 12.25
CA SER A 332 -0.80 -7.90 13.64
C SER A 332 -1.84 -7.35 14.61
N VAL A 333 -1.63 -7.62 15.89
CA VAL A 333 -2.40 -7.03 16.98
C VAL A 333 -1.60 -5.86 17.55
N GLU A 334 -2.22 -4.70 17.67
CA GLU A 334 -1.61 -3.54 18.32
C GLU A 334 -1.10 -3.90 19.73
N GLY A 335 0.14 -3.54 20.05
CA GLY A 335 0.82 -3.83 21.30
C GLY A 335 1.78 -5.02 21.24
N ASP A 336 1.67 -5.87 20.21
CA ASP A 336 2.53 -7.04 20.06
C ASP A 336 3.85 -6.71 19.35
N SER A 337 4.90 -7.49 19.62
CA SER A 337 6.26 -7.23 19.14
C SER A 337 6.41 -7.16 17.61
N ASP A 338 5.56 -7.85 16.84
CA ASP A 338 5.50 -7.83 15.37
C ASP A 338 4.60 -6.73 14.80
N ALA A 339 4.00 -5.88 15.64
CA ALA A 339 2.96 -4.95 15.17
C ALA A 339 3.50 -3.86 14.24
N ALA A 340 3.07 -3.87 12.99
CA ALA A 340 3.46 -2.91 11.96
C ALA A 340 2.35 -2.69 10.94
N PHE A 341 1.76 -3.80 10.46
CA PHE A 341 0.62 -3.81 9.56
C PHE A 341 -0.63 -4.34 10.26
N ILE A 342 -1.79 -3.70 10.04
CA ILE A 342 -3.07 -4.12 10.63
C ILE A 342 -4.14 -4.14 9.53
N LYS A 343 -4.81 -5.28 9.36
CA LYS A 343 -6.01 -5.39 8.55
C LYS A 343 -7.22 -4.86 9.33
N TYR A 344 -7.91 -3.87 8.77
CA TYR A 344 -9.14 -3.33 9.35
C TYR A 344 -10.18 -3.10 8.25
N ASN A 345 -10.90 -4.16 7.88
CA ASN A 345 -11.70 -4.20 6.66
C ASN A 345 -12.91 -3.26 6.65
N ASN A 346 -13.53 -3.01 7.80
CA ASN A 346 -14.78 -2.23 7.86
C ASN A 346 -14.55 -0.80 8.38
N PRO A 347 -14.55 0.23 7.52
CA PRO A 347 -14.39 1.62 7.96
C PRO A 347 -15.71 2.24 8.47
N THR A 348 -16.84 1.54 8.41
CA THR A 348 -18.15 2.06 8.88
C THR A 348 -18.35 1.80 10.37
N LYS A 349 -19.45 2.33 10.93
CA LYS A 349 -19.87 2.06 12.33
C LYS A 349 -18.77 2.31 13.39
N GLY A 350 -17.98 3.37 13.21
CA GLY A 350 -16.87 3.74 14.09
C GLY A 350 -15.49 3.29 13.60
N GLY A 351 -15.43 2.37 12.62
CA GLY A 351 -14.17 1.85 12.08
C GLY A 351 -13.25 2.93 11.52
N SER A 352 -13.78 3.96 10.84
CA SER A 352 -12.97 5.07 10.31
C SER A 352 -12.21 5.82 11.40
N ALA A 353 -12.79 5.99 12.60
CA ALA A 353 -12.11 6.66 13.70
C ALA A 353 -11.01 5.77 14.30
N GLU A 354 -11.26 4.46 14.34
CA GLU A 354 -10.29 3.49 14.83
C GLU A 354 -9.09 3.33 13.89
N ILE A 355 -9.35 3.19 12.59
CA ILE A 355 -8.31 3.22 11.56
C ILE A 355 -7.48 4.50 11.68
N GLN A 356 -8.12 5.66 11.82
CA GLN A 356 -7.41 6.93 11.96
C GLN A 356 -6.52 6.94 13.22
N ARG A 357 -6.96 6.32 14.32
CA ARG A 357 -6.16 6.19 15.56
C ARG A 357 -4.92 5.33 15.33
N LEU A 358 -5.06 4.20 14.64
CA LEU A 358 -3.95 3.30 14.30
C LEU A 358 -2.95 3.97 13.35
N VAL A 359 -3.45 4.66 12.32
CA VAL A 359 -2.63 5.40 11.35
C VAL A 359 -1.82 6.52 12.03
N LYS A 360 -2.42 7.24 12.99
CA LYS A 360 -1.72 8.27 13.79
C LYS A 360 -0.58 7.69 14.64
N LYS A 361 -0.70 6.44 15.08
CA LYS A 361 0.37 5.77 15.83
C LYS A 361 1.55 5.37 14.94
N GLY A 362 1.32 5.18 13.64
CA GLY A 362 2.36 4.87 12.67
C GLY A 362 2.21 3.52 11.97
N TYR A 363 1.18 2.74 12.29
CA TYR A 363 0.87 1.50 11.58
C TYR A 363 0.50 1.74 10.12
N ILE A 364 0.79 0.77 9.26
CA ILE A 364 0.15 0.65 7.95
C ILE A 364 -1.16 -0.08 8.16
N VAL A 365 -2.27 0.48 7.66
CA VAL A 365 -3.60 -0.10 7.78
C VAL A 365 -4.21 -0.32 6.41
N ARG A 366 -4.79 -1.51 6.20
CA ARG A 366 -5.64 -1.83 5.04
C ARG A 366 -7.10 -1.77 5.43
N THR A 367 -7.93 -1.13 4.61
CA THR A 367 -9.39 -1.14 4.72
C THR A 367 -10.03 -1.41 3.37
N ARG A 368 -11.35 -1.61 3.34
CA ARG A 368 -12.11 -1.82 2.10
C ARG A 368 -13.00 -0.62 1.77
N ALA A 369 -13.16 -0.35 0.47
CA ALA A 369 -14.12 0.62 -0.06
C ALA A 369 -15.50 0.01 -0.33
N ASP A 370 -15.56 -1.32 -0.49
CA ASP A 370 -16.75 -2.07 -0.88
C ASP A 370 -16.65 -3.52 -0.40
N THR A 371 -17.81 -4.09 -0.04
CA THR A 371 -18.09 -5.52 0.16
C THR A 371 -19.49 -5.71 0.74
N PRO A 372 -20.25 -6.74 0.34
CA PRO A 372 -20.03 -7.65 -0.79
C PRO A 372 -20.57 -7.03 -2.11
N ILE A 373 -20.93 -7.82 -3.14
CA ILE A 373 -21.47 -7.28 -4.41
C ILE A 373 -22.73 -6.42 -4.21
N THR A 374 -23.46 -6.61 -3.11
CA THR A 374 -24.63 -5.79 -2.78
C THR A 374 -24.29 -4.31 -2.63
N THR A 375 -23.05 -3.96 -2.26
CA THR A 375 -22.58 -2.57 -2.27
C THR A 375 -22.74 -1.94 -3.67
N VAL A 376 -22.43 -2.70 -4.72
CA VAL A 376 -22.59 -2.25 -6.12
C VAL A 376 -24.05 -2.30 -6.55
N LEU A 377 -24.75 -3.41 -6.27
CA LEU A 377 -26.14 -3.59 -6.70
C LEU A 377 -27.09 -2.56 -6.08
N GLU A 378 -26.86 -2.18 -4.82
CA GLU A 378 -27.68 -1.23 -4.08
C GLU A 378 -27.14 0.20 -4.17
N LYS A 379 -26.02 0.41 -4.89
CA LYS A 379 -25.34 1.70 -5.04
C LYS A 379 -24.98 2.34 -3.69
N ASP A 380 -24.57 1.52 -2.72
CA ASP A 380 -24.17 1.96 -1.39
C ASP A 380 -22.73 2.49 -1.40
N LEU A 381 -22.56 3.75 -0.99
CA LEU A 381 -21.25 4.41 -0.88
C LEU A 381 -20.76 4.51 0.57
N SER A 382 -21.39 3.82 1.52
CA SER A 382 -21.08 3.92 2.95
C SER A 382 -19.62 3.59 3.26
N MET A 383 -19.13 2.41 2.84
CA MET A 383 -17.73 1.99 3.02
C MET A 383 -16.77 2.89 2.24
N TYR A 384 -17.08 3.19 0.98
CA TYR A 384 -16.29 4.07 0.12
C TYR A 384 -16.05 5.43 0.79
N ASN A 385 -17.11 6.10 1.24
CA ASN A 385 -17.02 7.41 1.86
C ASN A 385 -16.28 7.39 3.20
N ALA A 386 -16.39 6.29 3.96
CA ALA A 386 -15.70 6.14 5.24
C ALA A 386 -14.21 5.77 5.08
N SER A 387 -13.84 5.08 4.00
CA SER A 387 -12.48 4.58 3.77
C SER A 387 -11.46 5.71 3.55
N TRP A 388 -11.78 6.70 2.73
CA TRP A 388 -10.83 7.77 2.37
C TRP A 388 -10.35 8.64 3.54
N PRO A 389 -11.25 9.26 4.35
CA PRO A 389 -10.83 10.10 5.46
C PRO A 389 -10.24 9.31 6.64
N SER A 390 -10.43 7.99 6.68
CA SER A 390 -9.84 7.13 7.72
C SER A 390 -8.31 7.17 7.73
N GLY A 391 -7.70 7.44 6.57
CA GLY A 391 -6.25 7.43 6.41
C GLY A 391 -5.63 6.04 6.35
N ALA A 392 -6.40 4.96 6.19
CA ALA A 392 -5.83 3.67 5.81
C ALA A 392 -4.89 3.85 4.60
N GLN A 393 -3.68 3.31 4.67
CA GLN A 393 -2.70 3.40 3.58
C GLN A 393 -3.16 2.62 2.35
N ILE A 394 -3.92 1.54 2.55
CA ILE A 394 -4.50 0.74 1.47
C ILE A 394 -6.02 0.82 1.55
N VAL A 395 -6.65 1.29 0.48
CA VAL A 395 -8.10 1.20 0.27
C VAL A 395 -8.34 0.14 -0.81
N SER A 396 -8.76 -1.06 -0.38
CA SER A 396 -8.97 -2.22 -1.26
C SER A 396 -10.38 -2.25 -1.86
N THR A 397 -10.50 -2.70 -3.10
CA THR A 397 -11.75 -2.78 -3.88
C THR A 397 -11.73 -3.95 -4.87
N ASP A 398 -12.91 -4.44 -5.26
CA ASP A 398 -13.03 -5.30 -6.44
C ASP A 398 -13.17 -4.48 -7.76
N TRP A 399 -13.28 -3.14 -7.68
CA TRP A 399 -13.69 -2.25 -8.78
C TRP A 399 -12.74 -1.04 -9.00
N PRO A 400 -11.46 -1.27 -9.36
CA PRO A 400 -10.46 -0.19 -9.51
C PRO A 400 -10.61 0.63 -10.80
N ALA A 401 -11.40 0.18 -11.78
CA ALA A 401 -11.50 0.81 -13.09
C ALA A 401 -12.94 0.95 -13.60
N TYR A 402 -13.20 2.04 -14.34
CA TYR A 402 -14.46 2.24 -15.06
C TYR A 402 -14.75 1.08 -16.02
N GLY A 403 -16.03 0.75 -16.17
CA GLY A 403 -16.51 -0.33 -17.04
C GLY A 403 -16.57 -1.70 -16.36
N MET A 404 -15.82 -1.94 -15.26
CA MET A 404 -15.85 -3.24 -14.56
C MET A 404 -17.23 -3.52 -13.93
N SER A 405 -17.85 -2.50 -13.35
CA SER A 405 -19.15 -2.56 -12.69
C SER A 405 -20.33 -2.30 -13.65
N ALA A 406 -20.07 -1.93 -14.91
CA ALA A 406 -21.12 -1.51 -15.85
C ALA A 406 -22.18 -2.60 -16.12
N ARG A 407 -21.82 -3.89 -16.01
CA ARG A 407 -22.76 -5.02 -16.09
C ARG A 407 -23.84 -4.99 -15.00
N TYR A 408 -23.64 -4.23 -13.94
CA TYR A 408 -24.56 -4.02 -12.81
C TYR A 408 -25.30 -2.67 -12.88
N ASP A 409 -25.35 -2.03 -14.06
CA ASP A 409 -26.01 -0.74 -14.27
C ASP A 409 -25.47 0.39 -13.36
N TRP A 410 -24.15 0.36 -13.13
CA TRP A 410 -23.45 1.43 -12.41
C TRP A 410 -21.98 1.54 -12.84
N ASP A 411 -21.51 2.76 -13.08
CA ASP A 411 -20.09 3.07 -13.30
C ASP A 411 -19.36 3.30 -11.97
N TYR A 412 -19.49 2.35 -11.03
CA TYR A 412 -18.75 2.37 -9.76
C TYR A 412 -17.26 2.18 -10.01
N VAL A 413 -16.45 3.04 -9.39
CA VAL A 413 -15.00 2.92 -9.43
C VAL A 413 -14.39 3.44 -8.14
N VAL A 414 -13.36 2.77 -7.64
CA VAL A 414 -12.54 3.24 -6.54
C VAL A 414 -11.19 3.68 -7.09
N LYS A 415 -10.94 4.99 -7.12
CA LYS A 415 -9.70 5.58 -7.64
C LYS A 415 -9.30 6.84 -6.87
N ILE A 416 -8.02 7.18 -6.90
CA ILE A 416 -7.51 8.44 -6.33
C ILE A 416 -7.62 9.55 -7.38
N GLY A 417 -8.68 10.36 -7.26
CA GLY A 417 -8.88 11.55 -8.11
C GLY A 417 -8.79 11.23 -9.60
N ASP A 418 -8.30 12.20 -10.38
CA ASP A 418 -8.02 12.00 -11.80
C ASP A 418 -6.51 11.91 -12.03
N ARG A 419 -6.08 10.78 -12.61
CA ARG A 419 -4.70 10.49 -13.05
C ARG A 419 -3.65 10.43 -11.93
N ARG A 420 -3.93 9.72 -10.85
CA ARG A 420 -2.96 9.47 -9.77
C ARG A 420 -3.01 8.03 -9.29
N VAL A 421 -1.85 7.48 -8.94
CA VAL A 421 -1.72 6.13 -8.33
C VAL A 421 -1.59 6.18 -6.81
N ALA A 422 -1.26 7.35 -6.27
CA ALA A 422 -1.00 7.58 -4.86
C ALA A 422 -1.35 9.01 -4.46
N ARG A 423 -1.62 9.23 -3.17
CA ARG A 423 -1.78 10.56 -2.56
C ARG A 423 -1.10 10.62 -1.20
N CYS A 424 -0.79 11.82 -0.74
CA CYS A 424 -0.42 12.09 0.63
C CYS A 424 -1.53 11.62 1.56
N ASN A 425 -1.15 10.86 2.59
CA ASN A 425 -2.10 10.34 3.57
C ASN A 425 -2.75 11.50 4.35
N PRO A 426 -4.09 11.59 4.41
CA PRO A 426 -4.78 12.73 5.05
C PRO A 426 -4.62 12.78 6.57
N VAL A 427 -4.04 11.75 7.19
CA VAL A 427 -3.97 11.61 8.65
C VAL A 427 -2.55 11.80 9.19
N ASN A 428 -1.54 11.21 8.55
CA ASN A 428 -0.17 11.17 9.09
C ASN A 428 0.92 11.71 8.14
N ALA A 429 0.56 12.21 6.95
CA ALA A 429 1.52 12.90 6.09
C ALA A 429 1.92 14.27 6.68
N PRO A 430 3.18 14.72 6.48
CA PRO A 430 3.65 15.99 7.02
C PRO A 430 2.94 17.18 6.35
N GLU A 431 2.87 18.31 7.08
CA GLU A 431 2.41 19.59 6.52
C GLU A 431 3.31 19.97 5.34
N GLY A 432 2.72 20.19 4.17
CA GLY A 432 3.44 20.47 2.92
C GLY A 432 3.73 19.25 2.05
N CYS A 433 3.22 18.07 2.39
CA CYS A 433 3.19 16.93 1.46
C CYS A 433 2.43 17.33 0.18
N ASP A 434 3.05 17.11 -0.97
CA ASP A 434 2.52 17.46 -2.29
C ASP A 434 2.32 16.19 -3.11
N ASP A 435 1.07 15.88 -3.43
CA ASP A 435 0.69 14.73 -4.26
C ASP A 435 1.43 14.70 -5.60
N SER A 436 1.83 15.87 -6.14
CA SER A 436 2.55 15.95 -7.42
C SER A 436 4.00 15.44 -7.37
N GLN A 437 4.55 15.25 -6.16
CA GLN A 437 5.87 14.66 -5.92
C GLN A 437 5.81 13.13 -5.75
N LEU A 438 4.61 12.56 -5.74
CA LEU A 438 4.41 11.12 -5.77
C LEU A 438 4.51 10.59 -7.20
N GLU A 439 4.28 9.30 -7.37
CA GLU A 439 4.29 8.69 -8.69
C GLU A 439 3.11 9.21 -9.55
N PRO A 440 3.39 9.70 -10.77
CA PRO A 440 2.33 10.02 -11.73
C PRO A 440 1.70 8.75 -12.29
N LEU A 441 0.46 8.86 -12.80
CA LEU A 441 -0.15 7.78 -13.59
C LEU A 441 0.55 7.60 -14.94
#